data_AF-A0A7W8RV57-F1
#
_entry.id   AF-A0A7W8RV57-F1
#
_cell.length_a   1.000
_cell.length_b   1.000
_cell.length_c   1.000
_cell.angle_alpha   90.00
_cell.angle_beta   90.00
_cell.angle_gamma   90.00
#
_symmetry.space_group_name_H-M   'P 1'
#
loop_
_entity.id
_entity.type
_entity.pdbx_description
1 polymer ?
#
loop_
_entity_poly.entity_id
_entity_poly.type
_entity_poly.pdbx_seq_one_letter_code
_entity_poly.pdbx_strand_id
1 'polypeptide(L)'
;MARSQYGSSPPIPQNLGNAQSFEYSDTSTGGDVTILGARGVSERQEIECEMEYERNVIACKMLSKTYGGDLRTRFACEQRAFETYNQCRGY
;
A
#
# COMPACT_ATOMS: atom_id res chain seq x y z
N MET A 1 -36.93 4.57 -29.05
CA MET A 1 -36.56 3.41 -28.19
C MET A 1 -35.12 3.59 -27.74
N ALA A 2 -34.88 3.81 -26.44
CA ALA A 2 -33.65 3.43 -25.73
C ALA A 2 -33.90 3.69 -24.22
N ARG A 3 -34.13 2.61 -23.46
CA ARG A 3 -34.21 2.67 -21.99
C ARG A 3 -32.79 2.66 -21.44
N SER A 4 -32.51 3.60 -20.55
CA SER A 4 -31.29 3.67 -19.75
C SER A 4 -31.12 2.39 -18.92
N GLN A 5 -30.01 1.68 -19.10
CA GLN A 5 -29.66 0.44 -18.41
C GLN A 5 -28.87 0.68 -17.11
N TYR A 6 -29.21 1.70 -16.33
CA TYR A 6 -28.68 1.80 -14.96
C TYR A 6 -29.57 0.97 -14.04
N GLY A 7 -29.19 -0.29 -13.93
CA GLY A 7 -29.81 -1.29 -13.05
C GLY A 7 -29.87 -0.79 -11.61
N SER A 8 -31.03 -1.02 -11.00
CA SER A 8 -31.34 -0.73 -9.61
C SER A 8 -30.54 -1.67 -8.69
N SER A 9 -29.32 -1.29 -8.34
CA SER A 9 -28.60 -1.95 -7.24
C SER A 9 -29.21 -1.47 -5.91
N PRO A 10 -29.75 -2.36 -5.07
CA PRO A 10 -30.21 -1.97 -3.74
C PRO A 10 -29.02 -1.50 -2.89
N PRO A 11 -29.19 -0.47 -2.03
CA PRO A 11 -28.17 -0.10 -1.07
C PRO A 11 -27.93 -1.30 -0.15
N ILE A 12 -26.69 -1.79 -0.09
CA ILE A 12 -26.30 -2.84 0.86
C ILE A 12 -26.52 -2.27 2.26
N PRO A 13 -27.41 -2.86 3.09
CA PRO A 13 -27.55 -2.42 4.47
C PRO A 13 -26.22 -2.71 5.17
N GLN A 14 -25.53 -1.67 5.63
CA GLN A 14 -24.43 -1.83 6.58
C GLN A 14 -25.05 -2.29 7.91
N ASN A 15 -25.26 -3.60 8.03
CA ASN A 15 -25.88 -4.20 9.20
C ASN A 15 -24.84 -4.25 10.32
N LEU A 16 -24.61 -3.09 10.96
CA LEU A 16 -23.74 -2.94 12.13
C LEU A 16 -24.41 -3.46 13.42
N GLY A 17 -25.65 -3.97 13.34
CA GLY A 17 -26.43 -4.44 14.49
C GLY A 17 -25.83 -5.63 15.24
N ASN A 18 -24.86 -6.32 14.64
CA ASN A 18 -24.12 -7.43 15.26
C ASN A 18 -22.63 -7.10 15.48
N ALA A 19 -22.23 -5.84 15.34
CA ALA A 19 -20.88 -5.44 15.69
C ALA A 19 -20.71 -5.57 17.21
N GLN A 20 -19.75 -6.39 17.64
CA GLN A 20 -19.36 -6.46 19.05
C GLN A 20 -18.89 -5.08 19.50
N SER A 21 -19.38 -4.60 20.63
CA SER A 21 -18.83 -3.40 21.26
C SER A 21 -17.38 -3.67 21.64
N PHE A 22 -16.46 -2.84 21.18
CA PHE A 22 -15.12 -2.79 21.75
C PHE A 22 -15.08 -1.67 22.78
N GLU A 23 -14.46 -1.94 23.91
CA GLU A 23 -14.16 -0.91 24.90
C GLU A 23 -12.87 -0.23 24.49
N TYR A 24 -12.88 1.10 24.41
CA TYR A 24 -11.65 1.86 24.26
C TYR A 24 -10.88 1.74 25.58
N SER A 25 -9.97 0.79 25.67
CA SER A 25 -9.06 0.71 26.80
C SER A 25 -7.94 1.71 26.57
N ASP A 26 -7.83 2.67 27.48
CA ASP A 26 -6.65 3.55 27.61
C ASP A 26 -5.45 2.78 28.20
N THR A 27 -5.41 1.46 27.97
CA THR A 27 -4.14 0.77 27.81
C THR A 27 -3.50 1.41 26.60
N SER A 28 -2.85 2.55 26.85
CA SER A 28 -1.72 2.96 26.06
C SER A 28 -1.00 1.66 25.74
N THR A 29 -0.93 1.34 24.46
CA THR A 29 0.15 0.51 23.95
C THR A 29 1.40 1.34 24.25
N GLY A 30 1.80 1.36 25.53
CA GLY A 30 3.12 1.72 26.02
C GLY A 30 4.14 0.67 25.58
N GLY A 31 3.74 -0.30 24.77
CA GLY A 31 4.57 -0.87 23.73
C GLY A 31 4.48 0.03 22.49
N ASP A 32 5.35 1.03 22.47
CA ASP A 32 5.93 1.66 21.29
C ASP A 32 4.99 1.84 20.08
N VAL A 33 4.56 3.08 19.78
CA VAL A 33 3.79 3.40 18.56
C VAL A 33 4.53 2.97 17.27
N THR A 34 5.83 2.70 17.40
CA THR A 34 6.68 2.02 16.43
C THR A 34 6.19 0.60 16.06
N ILE A 35 5.37 -0.07 16.87
CA ILE A 35 4.79 -1.41 16.56
C ILE A 35 3.75 -1.36 15.43
N LEU A 36 3.14 -0.20 15.16
CA LEU A 36 2.28 -0.02 13.97
C LEU A 36 3.10 0.39 12.73
N GLY A 37 4.30 0.94 12.91
CA GLY A 37 5.22 1.31 11.85
C GLY A 37 6.24 0.21 11.59
N ALA A 38 5.95 -0.67 10.63
CA ALA A 38 6.79 -1.80 10.23
C ALA A 38 6.98 -2.87 11.32
N ARG A 39 6.41 -4.05 11.10
CA ARG A 39 6.59 -5.22 11.98
C ARG A 39 8.06 -5.67 11.96
N GLY A 40 8.88 -5.15 12.87
CA GLY A 40 10.18 -5.77 13.22
C GLY A 40 11.39 -5.37 12.39
N VAL A 41 11.37 -4.21 11.71
CA VAL A 41 12.50 -3.70 10.93
C VAL A 41 13.23 -2.65 11.76
N SER A 42 14.54 -2.83 11.99
CA SER A 42 15.34 -1.80 12.67
C SER A 42 15.50 -0.54 11.81
N GLU A 43 15.77 0.62 12.41
CA GLU A 43 16.01 1.88 11.66
C GLU A 43 17.04 1.71 10.54
N ARG A 44 18.15 1.01 10.82
CA ARG A 44 19.17 0.71 9.81
C ARG A 44 18.62 -0.11 8.64
N GLN A 45 17.78 -1.10 8.92
CA GLN A 45 17.16 -1.91 7.88
C GLN A 45 16.12 -1.11 7.08
N GLU A 46 15.40 -0.19 7.71
CA GLU A 46 14.48 0.72 7.01
C GLU A 46 15.25 1.60 6.01
N ILE A 47 16.39 2.17 6.42
CA ILE A 47 17.27 2.95 5.54
C ILE A 47 17.79 2.08 4.38
N GLU A 48 18.16 0.83 4.66
CA GLU A 48 18.56 -0.12 3.62
C GLU A 48 17.43 -0.41 2.62
N CYS A 49 16.20 -0.64 3.09
CA CYS A 49 15.02 -0.83 2.24
C CYS A 49 14.72 0.42 1.41
N GLU A 50 14.81 1.62 2.00
CA GLU A 50 14.55 2.89 1.33
C GLU A 50 15.59 3.20 0.25
N MET A 51 16.89 3.02 0.55
CA MET A 51 17.96 3.19 -0.43
C MET A 51 17.78 2.28 -1.65
N GLU A 52 17.36 1.03 -1.43
CA GLU A 52 17.10 0.09 -2.52
C GLU A 52 15.85 0.47 -3.31
N TYR A 53 14.79 0.94 -2.64
CA TYR A 53 13.59 1.46 -3.30
C TYR A 53 13.92 2.66 -4.21
N GLU A 54 14.69 3.64 -3.73
CA GLU A 54 15.06 4.81 -4.53
C GLU A 54 15.89 4.43 -5.77
N ARG A 55 16.84 3.51 -5.61
CA ARG A 55 17.63 2.96 -6.73
C ARG A 55 16.72 2.30 -7.77
N ASN A 56 15.76 1.50 -7.31
CA ASN A 56 14.80 0.84 -8.20
C ASN A 56 13.90 1.84 -8.92
N VAL A 57 13.40 2.89 -8.26
CA VAL A 57 12.61 3.95 -8.90
C VAL A 57 13.43 4.69 -9.97
N ILE A 58 14.71 5.00 -9.69
CA ILE A 58 15.62 5.59 -10.69
C ILE A 58 15.81 4.63 -11.87
N ALA A 59 16.04 3.34 -11.60
CA ALA A 59 16.16 2.32 -12.64
C ALA A 59 14.89 2.23 -13.50
N CYS A 60 13.70 2.30 -12.90
CA CYS A 60 12.42 2.33 -13.63
C CYS A 60 12.28 3.54 -14.55
N LYS A 61 12.74 4.72 -14.12
CA LYS A 61 12.79 5.91 -14.99
C LYS A 61 13.72 5.71 -16.18
N MET A 62 14.88 5.09 -15.96
CA MET A 62 15.84 4.79 -17.03
C MET A 62 15.31 3.72 -17.99
N LEU A 63 14.68 2.67 -17.46
CA LEU A 63 14.02 1.62 -18.23
C LEU A 63 12.93 2.21 -19.13
N SER A 64 12.08 3.08 -18.61
CA SER A 64 11.07 3.76 -19.43
C SER A 64 11.69 4.50 -20.62
N LYS A 65 12.83 5.19 -20.42
CA LYS A 65 13.56 5.86 -21.50
C LYS A 65 14.08 4.88 -22.57
N THR A 66 14.51 3.67 -22.20
CA THR A 66 14.93 2.66 -23.19
C THR A 66 13.76 2.14 -24.02
N TYR A 67 12.53 2.21 -23.50
CA TYR A 67 11.28 1.90 -24.20
C TYR A 67 10.61 3.14 -24.82
N GLY A 68 11.39 4.15 -25.20
CA GLY A 68 10.85 5.35 -25.86
C GLY A 68 10.02 6.26 -24.95
N GLY A 69 10.20 6.16 -23.64
CA GLY A 69 9.43 6.92 -22.65
C GLY A 69 8.09 6.28 -22.28
N ASP A 70 7.90 4.98 -22.54
CA ASP A 70 6.65 4.29 -22.19
C ASP A 70 6.34 4.37 -20.70
N LEU A 71 5.22 5.03 -20.39
CA LEU A 71 4.73 5.22 -19.02
C LEU A 71 4.19 3.92 -18.44
N ARG A 72 3.65 3.01 -19.25
CA ARG A 72 3.14 1.73 -18.76
C ARG A 72 4.27 0.89 -18.19
N THR A 73 5.40 0.83 -18.90
CA THR A 73 6.64 0.20 -18.43
C THR A 73 7.12 0.84 -17.12
N ARG A 74 7.10 2.18 -17.04
CA ARG A 74 7.49 2.89 -15.81
C ARG A 74 6.62 2.50 -14.63
N PHE A 75 5.29 2.60 -14.78
CA PHE A 75 4.35 2.35 -13.69
C PHE A 75 4.39 0.90 -13.22
N ALA A 76 4.47 -0.07 -14.14
CA ALA A 76 4.59 -1.48 -13.77
C ALA A 76 5.89 -1.75 -13.00
N CYS A 77 6.99 -1.11 -13.40
CA CYS A 77 8.27 -1.22 -12.69
C CYS A 77 8.21 -0.57 -11.30
N GLU A 78 7.67 0.65 -11.18
CA GLU A 78 7.52 1.36 -9.90
C GLU A 78 6.57 0.60 -8.94
N GLN A 79 5.50 -0.01 -9.45
CA GLN A 79 4.60 -0.86 -8.66
C GLN A 79 5.36 -2.05 -8.05
N ARG A 80 6.17 -2.74 -8.85
CA ARG A 80 7.00 -3.84 -8.35
C ARG A 80 8.06 -3.36 -7.36
N ALA A 81 8.67 -2.20 -7.58
CA ALA A 81 9.62 -1.61 -6.63
C ALA A 81 8.95 -1.34 -5.27
N PHE A 82 7.71 -0.85 -5.28
CA PHE A 82 6.91 -0.64 -4.07
C PHE A 82 6.54 -1.96 -3.38
N GLU A 83 6.16 -3.00 -4.13
CA GLU A 83 5.93 -4.34 -3.57
C GLU A 83 7.17 -4.88 -2.86
N THR A 84 8.35 -4.79 -3.50
CA THR A 84 9.63 -5.19 -2.90
C THR A 84 9.96 -4.37 -1.65
N TYR A 85 9.73 -3.05 -1.68
CA TYR A 85 9.95 -2.17 -0.52
C TYR A 85 9.08 -2.58 0.67
N ASN A 86 7.81 -2.89 0.44
CA ASN A 86 6.90 -3.36 1.49
C ASN A 86 7.30 -4.75 2.02
N GLN A 87 7.69 -5.67 1.14
CA GLN A 87 8.21 -6.98 1.55
C GLN A 87 9.48 -6.87 2.40
N CYS A 88 10.39 -5.96 2.03
CA CYS A 88 11.60 -5.65 2.81
C CYS A 88 11.26 -5.20 4.24
N ARG A 89 10.12 -4.50 4.38
CA ARG A 89 9.62 -3.98 5.66
C ARG A 89 8.68 -4.94 6.41
N GLY A 90 8.48 -6.15 5.88
CA GLY A 90 7.66 -7.19 6.50
C GLY A 90 6.14 -7.03 6.28
N TYR A 91 5.73 -6.37 5.18
CA TYR A 91 4.33 -6.27 4.73
C TYR A 91 3.99 -7.26 3.61
#